data_AF-A0A538PMC5-F1
#
_entry.id   AF-A0A538PMC5-F1
#
_cell.length_a   1.000
_cell.length_b   1.000
_cell.length_c   1.000
_cell.angle_alpha   90.00
_cell.angle_beta   90.00
_cell.angle_gamma   90.00
#
_symmetry.space_group_name_H-M   'P 1'
#
loop_
_entity.id
_entity.type
_entity.pdbx_description
1 polymer ?
#
loop_
_entity_poly.entity_id
_entity_poly.type
_entity_poly.pdbx_seq_one_letter_code
_entity_poly.pdbx_strand_id
1 'polypeptide(L)'
;MRGSGPNSSRTTTRPMSAPLIIVHLRRPNARDRRTDPLYEFGSFGLTGCHRTNLLADHAAAGARLAFAQGGDLGFRLVMLTPPVDVRQLAHVREAFWSPAAMPLRYETAPVLIDNDGSSAVDGMRELLTSVNRNTWREKFSSSFRTRKQPLDAVVAGGVVRAWERAVEFGAERAEVYWEALPYWDEDVVDRDRHSTHEKLLKAARGEDPSIDENDDDGDDVNAATVPAGASCRPRTTRANPKVGPTPPRRC
;
A
#
# COMPACT_ATOMS: atom_id res chain seq x y z
N MET A 1 52.79 29.13 33.46
CA MET A 1 52.41 28.67 32.10
C MET A 1 52.33 27.16 32.07
N ARG A 2 51.14 26.56 32.17
CA ARG A 2 50.81 25.21 31.68
C ARG A 2 49.32 25.22 31.31
N GLY A 3 49.03 24.67 30.14
CA GLY A 3 47.92 25.08 29.29
C GLY A 3 46.58 24.42 29.59
N SER A 4 45.53 25.21 29.41
CA SER A 4 44.14 24.79 29.30
C SER A 4 43.94 24.10 27.95
N GLY A 5 43.63 22.79 27.96
CA GLY A 5 43.14 22.08 26.80
C GLY A 5 41.65 22.39 26.58
N PRO A 6 41.19 22.66 25.36
CA PRO A 6 39.80 22.98 25.10
C PRO A 6 38.92 21.75 25.26
N ASN A 7 37.84 21.96 26.01
CA ASN A 7 36.74 21.06 26.25
C ASN A 7 36.08 20.69 24.90
N SER A 8 36.36 19.49 24.38
CA SER A 8 35.62 18.96 23.23
C SER A 8 34.20 18.66 23.68
N SER A 9 33.32 19.64 23.44
CA SER A 9 31.88 19.52 23.45
C SER A 9 31.49 18.32 22.60
N ARG A 10 31.21 17.20 23.26
CA ARG A 10 30.59 16.03 22.66
C ARG A 10 29.17 16.47 22.31
N THR A 11 28.97 16.91 21.07
CA THR A 11 27.65 17.18 20.52
C THR A 11 26.90 15.86 20.57
N THR A 12 26.09 15.68 21.59
CA THR A 12 25.15 14.58 21.70
C THR A 12 24.15 14.77 20.57
N THR A 13 24.43 14.21 19.40
CA THR A 13 23.50 14.15 18.28
C THR A 13 22.26 13.44 18.80
N ARG A 14 21.23 14.21 19.12
CA ARG A 14 19.87 13.71 19.34
C ARG A 14 19.60 12.72 18.21
N PRO A 15 19.14 11.47 18.46
CA PRO A 15 18.82 10.57 17.37
C PRO A 15 17.85 11.32 16.45
N MET A 16 18.32 11.65 15.25
CA MET A 16 17.47 12.30 14.26
C MET A 16 16.34 11.33 14.01
N SER A 17 15.10 11.80 14.18
CA SER A 17 13.92 10.98 13.91
C SER A 17 14.07 10.32 12.54
N ALA A 18 13.75 9.03 12.43
CA ALA A 18 13.83 8.28 11.19
C ALA A 18 13.26 9.09 9.99
N PRO A 19 13.93 9.07 8.82
CA PRO A 19 13.46 9.81 7.65
C PRO A 19 11.99 9.50 7.35
N LEU A 20 11.22 10.49 6.91
CA LEU A 20 9.80 10.30 6.60
C LEU A 20 9.58 10.52 5.11
N ILE A 21 9.01 9.52 4.44
CA ILE A 21 8.67 9.58 3.01
C ILE A 21 7.17 9.48 2.83
N ILE A 22 6.58 10.39 2.04
CA ILE A 22 5.17 10.32 1.66
C ILE A 22 5.00 9.28 0.56
N VAL A 23 4.09 8.33 0.79
CA VAL A 23 3.65 7.36 -0.21
C VAL A 23 2.30 7.83 -0.74
N HIS A 24 2.29 8.34 -1.98
CA HIS A 24 1.07 8.74 -2.67
C HIS A 24 0.31 7.50 -3.15
N LEU A 25 -0.85 7.23 -2.56
CA LEU A 25 -1.71 6.14 -2.97
C LEU A 25 -2.61 6.59 -4.11
N ARG A 26 -2.60 5.80 -5.18
CA ARG A 26 -3.54 5.99 -6.27
C ARG A 26 -4.89 5.41 -5.88
N ARG A 27 -5.91 6.10 -6.33
CA ARG A 27 -7.31 5.71 -6.38
C ARG A 27 -7.51 4.35 -7.06
N PRO A 28 -8.03 3.32 -6.35
CA PRO A 28 -8.45 2.06 -6.97
C PRO A 28 -9.53 2.28 -8.02
N ASN A 29 -9.59 1.41 -9.02
CA ASN A 29 -10.66 1.37 -10.01
C ASN A 29 -10.82 -0.06 -10.56
N ALA A 30 -11.86 -0.32 -11.36
CA ALA A 30 -12.16 -1.65 -11.90
C ALA A 30 -10.99 -2.32 -12.64
N ARG A 31 -10.04 -1.56 -13.20
CA ARG A 31 -8.84 -2.09 -13.89
C ARG A 31 -7.59 -2.13 -13.02
N ASP A 32 -7.64 -1.53 -11.84
CA ASP A 32 -6.52 -1.36 -10.92
C ASP A 32 -7.09 -1.50 -9.50
N ARG A 33 -7.44 -2.74 -9.15
CA ARG A 33 -8.04 -3.15 -7.86
C ARG A 33 -7.11 -2.92 -6.65
N ARG A 34 -5.83 -2.64 -6.90
CA ARG A 34 -4.75 -2.33 -5.93
C ARG A 34 -4.90 -3.03 -4.59
N THR A 35 -4.30 -4.21 -4.51
CA THR A 35 -4.23 -5.03 -3.30
C THR A 35 -3.21 -4.49 -2.28
N ASP A 36 -2.28 -3.62 -2.69
CA ASP A 36 -1.29 -2.94 -1.84
C ASP A 36 -1.76 -1.52 -1.41
N PRO A 37 -1.46 -1.06 -0.18
CA PRO A 37 -0.67 -1.75 0.86
C PRO A 37 -1.46 -2.82 1.61
N LEU A 38 -0.75 -3.81 2.14
CA LEU A 38 -1.24 -4.92 2.97
C LEU A 38 -1.02 -4.58 4.46
N TYR A 39 -1.78 -3.60 4.97
CA TYR A 39 -1.52 -2.95 6.26
C TYR A 39 -1.56 -3.89 7.47
N GLU A 40 -2.58 -4.73 7.50
CA GLU A 40 -2.86 -5.84 8.40
C GLU A 40 -1.69 -6.83 8.51
N PHE A 41 -0.85 -6.93 7.48
CA PHE A 41 0.35 -7.78 7.48
C PHE A 41 1.65 -6.99 7.61
N GLY A 42 1.56 -5.66 7.73
CA GLY A 42 2.73 -4.80 7.82
C GLY A 42 3.56 -4.79 6.55
N SER A 43 2.92 -4.90 5.37
CA SER A 43 3.59 -5.12 4.09
C SER A 43 3.17 -4.12 3.01
N PHE A 44 4.14 -3.70 2.20
CA PHE A 44 3.93 -2.88 1.02
C PHE A 44 4.95 -3.21 -0.07
N GLY A 45 4.48 -3.46 -1.29
CA GLY A 45 5.33 -3.69 -2.46
C GLY A 45 5.29 -5.12 -3.02
N LEU A 46 4.62 -6.05 -2.34
CA LEU A 46 4.52 -7.45 -2.76
C LEU A 46 3.82 -7.63 -4.11
N THR A 47 2.95 -6.71 -4.53
CA THR A 47 2.36 -6.71 -5.88
C THR A 47 3.35 -6.32 -6.99
N GLY A 48 4.60 -6.02 -6.63
CA GLY A 48 5.60 -5.42 -7.52
C GLY A 48 5.39 -3.91 -7.75
N CYS A 49 4.44 -3.30 -7.03
CA CYS A 49 4.27 -1.85 -7.04
C CYS A 49 5.56 -1.16 -6.52
N HIS A 50 5.90 -0.02 -7.12
CA HIS A 50 7.09 0.76 -6.75
C HIS A 50 8.47 0.05 -6.87
N ARG A 51 8.55 -1.13 -7.51
CA ARG A 51 9.82 -1.85 -7.76
C ARG A 51 10.87 -1.03 -8.52
N THR A 52 10.43 -0.09 -9.34
CA THR A 52 11.28 0.83 -10.12
C THR A 52 11.38 2.23 -9.52
N ASN A 53 10.78 2.48 -8.35
CA ASN A 53 10.79 3.78 -7.70
C ASN A 53 11.18 3.68 -6.21
N LEU A 54 10.22 3.84 -5.28
CA LEU A 54 10.47 3.96 -3.84
C LEU A 54 11.29 2.81 -3.26
N LEU A 55 11.10 1.59 -3.79
CA LEU A 55 11.78 0.39 -3.30
C LEU A 55 13.03 0.04 -4.14
N ALA A 56 13.30 0.75 -5.24
CA ALA A 56 14.35 0.40 -6.20
C ALA A 56 15.79 0.65 -5.72
N ASP A 57 15.99 1.48 -4.70
CA ASP A 57 17.33 1.91 -4.24
C ASP A 57 17.49 1.92 -2.73
N HIS A 58 16.66 1.14 -2.00
CA HIS A 58 16.65 1.09 -0.54
C HIS A 58 16.42 2.47 0.13
N ALA A 59 15.94 3.48 -0.60
CA ALA A 59 15.65 4.80 -0.03
C ALA A 59 14.63 4.75 1.12
N ALA A 60 13.75 3.74 1.10
CA ALA A 60 12.79 3.50 2.18
C ALA A 60 13.39 2.74 3.39
N ALA A 61 14.58 2.15 3.30
CA ALA A 61 15.14 1.35 4.39
C ALA A 61 15.41 2.20 5.63
N GLY A 62 14.83 1.82 6.77
CA GLY A 62 14.89 2.59 8.03
C GLY A 62 14.04 3.87 8.03
N ALA A 63 13.31 4.18 6.94
CA ALA A 63 12.41 5.31 6.88
C ALA A 63 11.02 4.94 7.43
N ARG A 64 10.27 5.95 7.87
CA ARG A 64 8.83 5.85 8.11
C ARG A 64 8.09 6.20 6.83
N LEU A 65 7.05 5.44 6.50
CA LEU A 65 6.20 5.68 5.35
C LEU A 65 4.90 6.36 5.81
N ALA A 66 4.61 7.50 5.21
CA ALA A 66 3.39 8.27 5.42
C ALA A 66 2.44 8.05 4.23
N PHE A 67 1.51 7.12 4.37
CA PHE A 67 0.57 6.75 3.31
C PHE A 67 -0.53 7.81 3.16
N ALA A 68 -0.55 8.43 1.99
CA ALA A 68 -1.44 9.52 1.64
C ALA A 68 -2.50 9.05 0.64
N GLN A 69 -3.76 9.00 1.07
CA GLN A 69 -4.89 8.59 0.26
C GLN A 69 -5.65 9.81 -0.26
N GLY A 70 -5.87 9.90 -1.58
CA GLY A 70 -6.57 11.01 -2.21
C GLY A 70 -8.05 10.73 -2.44
N GLY A 71 -8.94 11.52 -1.85
CA GLY A 71 -10.39 11.40 -1.94
C GLY A 71 -11.08 12.75 -2.15
N ASP A 72 -12.37 12.81 -1.87
CA ASP A 72 -13.16 14.03 -2.09
C ASP A 72 -12.97 15.04 -0.96
N LEU A 73 -12.53 14.57 0.21
CA LEU A 73 -12.09 15.38 1.35
C LEU A 73 -10.60 15.74 1.30
N GLY A 74 -9.97 15.67 0.12
CA GLY A 74 -8.54 15.93 -0.08
C GLY A 74 -7.63 14.74 0.11
N PHE A 75 -6.35 15.00 0.37
CA PHE A 75 -5.38 13.97 0.76
C PHE A 75 -5.37 13.78 2.27
N ARG A 76 -5.57 12.54 2.70
CA ARG A 76 -5.58 12.14 4.11
C ARG A 76 -4.42 11.21 4.42
N LEU A 77 -3.82 11.37 5.61
CA LEU A 77 -2.77 10.49 6.10
C LEU A 77 -3.40 9.28 6.79
N VAL A 78 -3.58 8.20 6.05
CA VAL A 78 -4.29 7.00 6.53
C VAL A 78 -3.38 6.07 7.34
N MET A 79 -2.06 6.11 7.11
CA MET A 79 -1.11 5.32 7.90
C MET A 79 0.24 6.04 8.01
N LEU A 80 0.81 6.03 9.21
CA LEU A 80 2.21 6.34 9.45
C LEU A 80 2.89 5.14 10.08
N THR A 81 3.81 4.53 9.35
CA THR A 81 4.48 3.31 9.83
C THR A 81 5.53 3.62 10.91
N PRO A 82 5.91 2.61 11.71
CA PRO A 82 7.26 2.53 12.27
C PRO A 82 8.33 2.58 11.15
N PRO A 83 9.62 2.71 11.50
CA PRO A 83 10.71 2.50 10.53
C PRO A 83 10.56 1.15 9.82
N VAL A 84 10.62 1.16 8.48
CA VAL A 84 10.43 -0.05 7.67
C VAL A 84 11.75 -0.73 7.37
N ASP A 85 11.73 -2.05 7.30
CA ASP A 85 12.78 -2.88 6.71
C ASP A 85 12.48 -3.06 5.21
N VAL A 86 13.49 -2.97 4.35
CA VAL A 86 13.31 -3.18 2.90
C VAL A 86 13.97 -4.50 2.51
N ARG A 87 13.14 -5.49 2.23
CA ARG A 87 13.55 -6.86 1.92
C ARG A 87 13.59 -7.07 0.42
N GLN A 88 14.69 -7.64 -0.07
CA GLN A 88 14.78 -8.15 -1.43
C GLN A 88 14.23 -9.59 -1.43
N LEU A 89 13.16 -9.81 -2.19
CA LEU A 89 12.64 -11.13 -2.51
C LEU A 89 13.01 -11.48 -3.97
N ALA A 90 12.64 -12.65 -4.48
CA ALA A 90 13.13 -13.16 -5.77
C ALA A 90 12.98 -12.14 -6.91
N HIS A 91 11.79 -11.58 -7.09
CA HIS A 91 11.48 -10.64 -8.19
C HIS A 91 10.80 -9.34 -7.75
N VAL A 92 10.57 -9.17 -6.44
CA VAL A 92 9.96 -7.97 -5.84
C VAL A 92 10.78 -7.49 -4.64
N ARG A 93 10.49 -6.27 -4.21
CA ARG A 93 10.98 -5.72 -2.95
C ARG A 93 9.81 -5.36 -2.09
N GLU A 94 9.93 -5.64 -0.81
CA GLU A 94 8.89 -5.41 0.19
C GLU A 94 9.40 -4.41 1.22
N ALA A 95 8.63 -3.37 1.49
CA ALA A 95 8.76 -2.61 2.72
C ALA A 95 7.92 -3.31 3.80
N PHE A 96 8.59 -3.80 4.84
CA PHE A 96 7.99 -4.52 5.94
C PHE A 96 8.09 -3.70 7.23
N TRP A 97 7.04 -3.69 8.03
CA TRP A 97 7.05 -3.06 9.36
C TRP A 97 6.36 -3.93 10.41
N SER A 98 6.80 -3.74 11.65
CA SER A 98 6.21 -4.36 12.84
C SER A 98 6.17 -3.34 13.99
N PRO A 99 5.11 -3.31 14.81
CA PRO A 99 3.89 -4.11 14.69
C PRO A 99 3.05 -3.72 13.46
N ALA A 100 2.40 -4.71 12.84
CA ALA A 100 1.38 -4.47 11.83
C ALA A 100 0.13 -3.88 12.49
N ALA A 101 -0.56 -3.01 11.76
CA ALA A 101 -1.77 -2.37 12.26
C ALA A 101 -2.63 -1.87 11.11
N MET A 102 -3.95 -1.96 11.28
CA MET A 102 -4.89 -1.35 10.34
C MET A 102 -4.71 0.17 10.26
N PRO A 103 -4.87 0.77 9.08
CA PRO A 103 -4.81 2.21 8.88
C PRO A 103 -5.98 2.93 9.59
N LEU A 104 -5.94 4.25 9.64
CA LEU A 104 -7.10 5.08 9.98
C LEU A 104 -8.14 5.05 8.87
N ARG A 105 -9.42 5.20 9.23
CA ARG A 105 -10.51 5.42 8.28
C ARG A 105 -10.27 6.71 7.50
N TYR A 106 -10.63 6.73 6.22
CA TYR A 106 -10.35 7.89 5.36
C TYR A 106 -11.01 9.18 5.91
N GLU A 107 -12.24 9.06 6.42
CA GLU A 107 -13.05 10.19 6.89
C GLU A 107 -12.46 10.89 8.11
N THR A 108 -11.84 10.12 9.01
CA THR A 108 -11.32 10.59 10.30
C THR A 108 -9.80 10.80 10.28
N ALA A 109 -9.10 10.28 9.27
CA ALA A 109 -7.66 10.46 9.08
C ALA A 109 -7.28 11.96 8.94
N PRO A 110 -6.11 12.38 9.47
CA PRO A 110 -5.71 13.78 9.45
C PRO A 110 -5.49 14.30 8.02
N VAL A 111 -5.88 15.56 7.80
CA VAL A 111 -5.78 16.25 6.51
C VAL A 111 -4.33 16.59 6.21
N LEU A 112 -3.76 16.01 5.16
CA LEU A 112 -2.50 16.47 4.60
C LEU A 112 -2.73 17.74 3.79
N ILE A 113 -3.72 17.75 2.91
CA ILE A 113 -4.17 18.96 2.21
C ILE A 113 -5.59 18.73 1.69
N ASP A 114 -6.51 19.65 1.96
CA ASP A 114 -7.87 19.59 1.41
C ASP A 114 -8.02 20.35 0.08
N ASN A 115 -9.26 20.49 -0.39
CA ASN A 115 -9.57 21.18 -1.65
C ASN A 115 -9.39 22.70 -1.56
N ASP A 116 -9.47 23.27 -0.36
CA ASP A 116 -9.36 24.71 -0.08
C ASP A 116 -7.92 25.11 0.29
N GLY A 117 -7.05 24.13 0.51
CA GLY A 117 -5.65 24.30 0.87
C GLY A 117 -5.42 24.39 2.37
N SER A 118 -6.37 23.93 3.18
CA SER A 118 -6.19 23.71 4.62
C SER A 118 -5.39 22.43 4.85
N SER A 119 -4.62 22.41 5.94
CA SER A 119 -3.76 21.29 6.31
C SER A 119 -3.62 21.19 7.82
N ALA A 120 -3.57 19.96 8.33
CA ALA A 120 -3.17 19.68 9.71
C ALA A 120 -1.63 19.61 9.88
N VAL A 121 -0.87 19.74 8.79
CA VAL A 121 0.59 19.60 8.75
C VAL A 121 1.24 20.94 8.48
N ASP A 122 1.98 21.44 9.47
CA ASP A 122 2.77 22.67 9.35
C ASP A 122 3.72 22.61 8.14
N GLY A 123 3.73 23.65 7.31
CA GLY A 123 4.61 23.76 6.14
C GLY A 123 4.12 23.02 4.89
N MET A 124 3.05 22.22 4.96
CA MET A 124 2.57 21.46 3.80
C MET A 124 2.04 22.36 2.69
N ARG A 125 1.28 23.42 3.04
CA ARG A 125 0.73 24.35 2.05
C ARG A 125 1.84 25.11 1.33
N GLU A 126 2.83 25.58 2.07
CA GLU A 126 4.00 26.28 1.56
C GLU A 126 4.80 25.39 0.61
N LEU A 127 5.03 24.13 0.99
CA LEU A 127 5.69 23.11 0.16
C LEU A 127 5.00 22.90 -1.19
N LEU A 128 3.67 23.01 -1.24
CA LEU A 128 2.88 22.81 -2.46
C LEU A 128 2.68 24.07 -3.30
N THR A 129 2.94 25.25 -2.73
CA THR A 129 2.62 26.54 -3.39
C THR A 129 3.40 26.71 -4.69
N SER A 130 4.67 26.27 -4.74
CA SER A 130 5.54 26.36 -5.91
C SER A 130 5.18 25.43 -7.07
N VAL A 131 4.25 24.50 -6.86
CA VAL A 131 3.88 23.49 -7.87
C VAL A 131 2.92 24.10 -8.89
N ASN A 132 3.27 24.01 -10.18
CA ASN A 132 2.46 24.55 -11.28
C ASN A 132 1.24 23.66 -11.60
N ARG A 133 0.20 23.78 -10.77
CA ARG A 133 -1.12 23.13 -10.92
C ARG A 133 -2.22 24.02 -10.37
N ASN A 134 -3.45 23.79 -10.82
CA ASN A 134 -4.58 24.67 -10.53
C ASN A 134 -5.25 24.36 -9.18
N THR A 135 -5.27 23.08 -8.80
CA THR A 135 -5.90 22.65 -7.54
C THR A 135 -4.88 22.12 -6.54
N TRP A 136 -5.16 22.23 -5.25
CA TRP A 136 -4.30 21.71 -4.18
C TRP A 136 -4.07 20.20 -4.29
N ARG A 137 -5.09 19.44 -4.70
CA ARG A 137 -4.99 18.00 -4.96
C ARG A 137 -4.06 17.66 -6.12
N GLU A 138 -4.12 18.43 -7.20
CA GLU A 138 -3.20 18.28 -8.32
C GLU A 138 -1.77 18.67 -7.91
N LYS A 139 -1.60 19.75 -7.14
CA LYS A 139 -0.30 20.16 -6.59
C LYS A 139 0.30 19.02 -5.74
N PHE A 140 -0.47 18.47 -4.80
CA PHE A 140 -0.03 17.35 -3.97
C PHE A 140 0.34 16.12 -4.80
N SER A 141 -0.53 15.72 -5.72
CA SER A 141 -0.27 14.56 -6.58
C SER A 141 0.98 14.78 -7.44
N SER A 142 1.17 15.98 -7.98
CA SER A 142 2.34 16.31 -8.80
C SER A 142 3.64 16.31 -7.97
N SER A 143 3.59 16.72 -6.70
CA SER A 143 4.75 16.70 -5.80
C SER A 143 5.16 15.31 -5.34
N PHE A 144 4.19 14.43 -5.05
CA PHE A 144 4.46 13.20 -4.30
C PHE A 144 4.28 11.90 -5.09
N ARG A 145 3.62 11.92 -6.26
CA ARG A 145 3.35 10.69 -7.03
C ARG A 145 4.61 9.88 -7.38
N THR A 146 5.73 10.55 -7.65
CA THR A 146 7.00 9.91 -8.01
C THR A 146 8.12 10.18 -7.02
N ARG A 147 7.88 11.00 -5.98
CA ARG A 147 8.91 11.39 -5.02
C ARG A 147 9.25 10.21 -4.10
N LYS A 148 10.54 9.93 -3.99
CA LYS A 148 11.12 8.98 -3.02
C LYS A 148 12.00 9.65 -1.97
N GLN A 149 12.18 10.96 -2.09
CA GLN A 149 13.02 11.73 -1.17
C GLN A 149 12.28 12.01 0.14
N PRO A 150 12.96 11.89 1.30
CA PRO A 150 12.41 12.30 2.58
C PRO A 150 11.86 13.73 2.54
N LEU A 151 10.89 13.99 3.41
CA LEU A 151 10.45 15.34 3.72
C LEU A 151 11.55 16.10 4.47
N ASP A 152 11.54 17.43 4.35
CA ASP A 152 12.33 18.26 5.24
C ASP A 152 11.85 18.11 6.70
N ALA A 153 12.71 18.46 7.66
CA ALA A 153 12.45 18.21 9.07
C ALA A 153 11.20 18.94 9.61
N VAL A 154 10.85 20.10 9.04
CA VAL A 154 9.69 20.89 9.49
C VAL A 154 8.41 20.17 9.09
N VAL A 155 8.27 19.84 7.81
CA VAL A 155 7.08 19.15 7.30
C VAL A 155 7.00 17.72 7.86
N ALA A 156 8.13 17.00 7.95
CA ALA A 156 8.17 15.68 8.58
C ALA A 156 7.68 15.72 10.03
N GLY A 157 8.14 16.69 10.83
CA GLY A 157 7.67 16.89 12.20
C GLY A 157 6.19 17.22 12.26
N GLY A 158 5.67 18.02 11.33
CA GLY A 158 4.25 18.31 11.19
C GLY A 158 3.40 17.07 10.91
N VAL A 159 3.86 16.18 10.01
CA VAL A 159 3.19 14.91 9.70
C VAL A 159 3.11 14.02 10.94
N VAL A 160 4.22 13.90 11.69
CA VAL A 160 4.25 13.09 12.91
C VAL A 160 3.29 13.64 13.96
N ARG A 161 3.30 14.96 14.21
CA ARG A 161 2.37 15.59 15.17
C ARG A 161 0.91 15.43 14.76
N ALA A 162 0.60 15.59 13.47
CA ALA A 162 -0.76 15.42 12.97
C ALA A 162 -1.25 13.98 13.17
N TRP A 163 -0.38 12.99 12.94
CA TRP A 163 -0.67 11.58 13.20
C TRP A 163 -0.90 11.30 14.68
N GLU A 164 0.04 11.69 15.55
CA GLU A 164 -0.04 11.47 17.00
C GLU A 164 -1.30 12.10 17.58
N ARG A 165 -1.61 13.35 17.19
CA ARG A 165 -2.86 14.02 17.56
C ARG A 165 -4.08 13.26 17.07
N ALA A 166 -4.11 12.82 15.81
CA ALA A 166 -5.26 12.06 15.31
C ALA A 166 -5.50 10.78 16.12
N VAL A 167 -4.44 10.03 16.44
CA VAL A 167 -4.53 8.81 17.26
C VAL A 167 -4.96 9.13 18.71
N GLU A 168 -4.45 10.20 19.30
CA GLU A 168 -4.77 10.64 20.66
C GLU A 168 -6.24 11.09 20.79
N PHE A 169 -6.74 11.86 19.82
CA PHE A 169 -8.09 12.45 19.84
C PHE A 169 -9.15 11.60 19.13
N GLY A 170 -8.86 10.31 18.89
CA GLY A 170 -9.88 9.33 18.54
C GLY A 170 -10.17 9.17 17.04
N ALA A 171 -9.20 9.41 16.16
CA ALA A 171 -9.33 8.95 14.79
C ALA A 171 -9.48 7.42 14.77
N GLU A 172 -10.55 6.96 14.14
CA GLU A 172 -10.92 5.55 14.11
C GLU A 172 -9.97 4.76 13.21
N ARG A 173 -9.50 3.61 13.70
CA ARG A 173 -8.86 2.61 12.84
C ARG A 173 -9.91 1.91 12.01
N ALA A 174 -9.56 1.60 10.77
CA ALA A 174 -10.34 0.73 9.93
C ALA A 174 -10.38 -0.69 10.52
N GLU A 175 -11.55 -1.31 10.56
CA GLU A 175 -11.70 -2.73 10.85
C GLU A 175 -11.38 -3.57 9.61
N VAL A 176 -11.62 -2.99 8.43
CA VAL A 176 -11.44 -3.61 7.12
C VAL A 176 -10.85 -2.61 6.13
N TYR A 177 -10.05 -3.10 5.17
CA TYR A 177 -9.23 -2.23 4.30
C TYR A 177 -10.03 -1.14 3.56
N TRP A 178 -11.26 -1.45 3.12
CA TRP A 178 -12.06 -0.49 2.35
C TRP A 178 -12.52 0.73 3.15
N GLU A 179 -12.52 0.69 4.49
CA GLU A 179 -12.80 1.88 5.31
C GLU A 179 -11.65 2.89 5.28
N ALA A 180 -10.46 2.47 4.87
CA ALA A 180 -9.33 3.37 4.63
C ALA A 180 -9.39 4.04 3.24
N LEU A 181 -10.36 3.64 2.40
CA LEU A 181 -10.53 4.16 1.05
C LEU A 181 -11.54 5.31 1.04
N PRO A 182 -11.33 6.32 0.17
CA PRO A 182 -12.21 7.48 0.09
C PRO A 182 -13.54 7.20 -0.61
N TYR A 183 -13.58 6.11 -1.35
CA TYR A 183 -14.73 5.51 -1.99
C TYR A 183 -14.34 4.05 -2.22
N TRP A 184 -15.32 3.17 -2.16
CA TRP A 184 -15.10 1.77 -2.48
C TRP A 184 -16.30 1.22 -3.23
N ASP A 185 -16.00 0.25 -4.09
CA ASP A 185 -16.97 -0.53 -4.82
C ASP A 185 -16.68 -1.99 -4.45
N GLU A 186 -17.74 -2.76 -4.20
CA GLU A 186 -17.67 -4.18 -3.89
C GLU A 186 -16.83 -4.95 -4.92
N ASP A 187 -16.91 -4.54 -6.19
CA ASP A 187 -16.20 -5.15 -7.30
C ASP A 187 -14.77 -4.62 -7.48
N VAL A 188 -14.29 -3.71 -6.64
CA VAL A 188 -12.93 -3.14 -6.78
C VAL A 188 -12.01 -3.59 -5.66
N VAL A 189 -12.54 -3.92 -4.49
CA VAL A 189 -11.73 -4.25 -3.32
C VAL A 189 -11.45 -5.73 -3.23
N ASP A 190 -10.20 -6.08 -2.92
CA ASP A 190 -9.82 -7.44 -2.56
C ASP A 190 -10.37 -7.80 -1.18
N ARG A 191 -11.25 -8.79 -1.14
CA ARG A 191 -11.90 -9.30 0.07
C ARG A 191 -11.14 -10.44 0.72
N ASP A 192 -10.26 -11.11 -0.01
CA ASP A 192 -9.51 -12.28 0.46
C ASP A 192 -8.03 -11.92 0.65
N ARG A 193 -7.80 -10.83 1.40
CA ARG A 193 -6.48 -10.19 1.51
C ARG A 193 -5.44 -11.09 2.16
N HIS A 194 -5.86 -12.01 3.03
CA HIS A 194 -4.98 -13.00 3.64
C HIS A 194 -4.43 -13.98 2.61
N SER A 195 -5.33 -14.65 1.88
CA SER A 195 -5.00 -15.54 0.76
C SER A 195 -4.18 -14.82 -0.31
N THR A 196 -4.53 -13.57 -0.64
CA THR A 196 -3.74 -12.73 -1.56
C THR A 196 -2.33 -12.50 -1.02
N HIS A 197 -2.18 -12.12 0.25
CA HIS A 197 -0.87 -11.92 0.88
C HIS A 197 -0.02 -13.19 0.85
N GLU A 198 -0.58 -14.33 1.24
CA GLU A 198 0.13 -15.61 1.22
C GLU A 198 0.57 -16.01 -0.18
N LYS A 199 -0.32 -15.90 -1.17
CA LYS A 199 -0.01 -16.19 -2.58
C LYS A 199 1.09 -15.27 -3.11
N LEU A 200 1.00 -13.98 -2.84
CA LEU A 200 2.02 -13.00 -3.25
C LEU A 200 3.36 -13.29 -2.57
N LEU A 201 3.36 -13.66 -1.28
CA LEU A 201 4.57 -13.95 -0.53
C LEU A 201 5.25 -15.25 -1.00
N LYS A 202 4.48 -16.34 -1.20
CA LYS A 202 4.97 -17.59 -1.81
C LYS A 202 5.60 -17.32 -3.17
N ALA A 203 4.87 -16.63 -4.06
CA ALA A 203 5.37 -16.26 -5.38
C ALA A 203 6.64 -15.39 -5.30
N ALA A 204 6.66 -14.40 -4.41
CA ALA A 204 7.81 -13.52 -4.22
C ALA A 204 9.04 -14.27 -3.70
N ARG A 205 8.88 -15.36 -2.94
CA ARG A 205 9.96 -16.25 -2.50
C ARG A 205 10.42 -17.24 -3.58
N GLY A 206 9.71 -17.33 -4.69
CA GLY A 206 9.98 -18.31 -5.76
C GLY A 206 9.41 -19.68 -5.47
N GLU A 207 8.50 -19.79 -4.51
CA GLU A 207 7.73 -21.00 -4.22
C GLU A 207 6.55 -21.08 -5.22
N ASP A 208 6.27 -22.27 -5.76
CA ASP A 208 5.15 -22.46 -6.69
C ASP A 208 3.82 -22.31 -5.91
N PRO A 209 2.99 -21.30 -6.21
CA PRO A 209 1.74 -21.08 -5.49
C PRO A 209 0.69 -22.17 -5.75
N SER A 210 0.93 -23.14 -6.65
CA SER A 210 0.03 -24.26 -6.95
C SER A 210 0.28 -25.51 -6.10
N ILE A 211 1.36 -25.55 -5.30
CA ILE A 211 1.59 -26.62 -4.33
C ILE A 211 0.92 -26.21 -3.02
N ASP A 212 -0.41 -26.35 -2.98
CA ASP A 212 -1.09 -26.53 -1.70
C ASP A 212 -0.96 -28.03 -1.37
N GLU A 213 -0.05 -28.32 -0.44
CA GLU A 213 -0.01 -29.60 0.29
C GLU A 213 -1.29 -29.68 1.15
N ASN A 214 -2.43 -29.96 0.51
CA ASN A 214 -3.51 -30.69 1.16
C ASN A 214 -3.24 -32.19 0.95
N ASP A 215 -2.11 -32.66 1.47
CA ASP A 215 -1.94 -34.04 1.89
C ASP A 215 -2.16 -34.04 3.41
N ASP A 216 -3.42 -33.95 3.83
CA ASP A 216 -3.83 -34.39 5.16
C ASP A 216 -4.66 -35.65 4.99
N ASP A 217 -3.98 -36.76 5.27
CA ASP A 217 -4.47 -38.12 5.25
C ASP A 217 -5.67 -38.30 6.19
N GLY A 218 -6.79 -38.74 5.63
CA GLY A 218 -7.93 -39.10 6.45
C GLY A 218 -9.11 -39.64 5.66
N ASP A 219 -8.94 -40.79 4.99
CA ASP A 219 -9.99 -41.82 4.97
C ASP A 219 -9.47 -43.14 4.38
N ASP A 220 -8.94 -43.96 5.29
CA ASP A 220 -9.02 -45.42 5.18
C ASP A 220 -10.47 -45.82 5.48
N VAL A 221 -11.24 -46.29 4.49
CA VAL A 221 -12.06 -47.51 4.61
C VAL A 221 -12.76 -47.93 3.30
N ASN A 222 -12.58 -49.23 3.02
CA ASN A 222 -13.48 -50.17 2.37
C ASN A 222 -13.53 -50.28 0.84
N ALA A 223 -12.75 -51.28 0.39
CA ALA A 223 -13.04 -52.13 -0.73
C ALA A 223 -14.48 -52.69 -0.71
N ALA A 224 -15.18 -52.60 -1.85
CA ALA A 224 -16.06 -53.65 -2.36
C ALA A 224 -16.60 -53.32 -3.77
N THR A 225 -16.27 -54.20 -4.71
CA THR A 225 -17.18 -54.73 -5.75
C THR A 225 -17.47 -53.89 -7.00
N VAL A 226 -16.78 -54.26 -8.09
CA VAL A 226 -17.19 -54.11 -9.50
C VAL A 226 -18.29 -55.17 -9.79
N PRO A 227 -19.28 -54.92 -10.67
CA PRO A 227 -19.09 -55.36 -12.06
C PRO A 227 -19.65 -54.43 -13.15
N ALA A 228 -18.85 -54.33 -14.21
CA ALA A 228 -19.14 -54.39 -15.65
C ALA A 228 -20.51 -53.96 -16.20
N GLY A 229 -20.48 -53.07 -17.21
CA GLY A 229 -21.48 -53.11 -18.29
C GLY A 229 -21.51 -51.89 -19.21
N ALA A 230 -20.99 -52.06 -20.44
CA ALA A 230 -21.40 -51.40 -21.71
C ALA A 230 -21.17 -49.87 -21.84
N SER A 231 -20.95 -49.25 -23.01
CA SER A 231 -20.75 -49.65 -24.41
C SER A 231 -20.42 -48.36 -25.21
N CYS A 232 -19.51 -48.49 -26.19
CA CYS A 232 -19.35 -47.75 -27.45
C CYS A 232 -19.70 -46.24 -27.61
N ARG A 233 -18.65 -45.42 -27.82
CA ARG A 233 -18.30 -44.52 -28.99
C ARG A 233 -19.40 -43.66 -29.70
N PRO A 234 -19.04 -42.64 -30.54
CA PRO A 234 -17.94 -41.66 -30.52
C PRO A 234 -18.37 -40.19 -30.84
N ARG A 235 -17.45 -39.25 -30.56
CA ARG A 235 -17.09 -37.98 -31.25
C ARG A 235 -18.06 -37.35 -32.28
N THR A 236 -18.47 -36.10 -32.03
CA THR A 236 -18.77 -35.12 -33.10
C THR A 236 -18.28 -33.71 -32.74
N THR A 237 -17.51 -33.15 -33.68
CA THR A 237 -17.18 -31.73 -33.86
C THR A 237 -18.41 -30.92 -34.28
N ARG A 238 -18.56 -29.65 -33.87
CA ARG A 238 -18.51 -28.43 -34.72
C ARG A 238 -19.14 -27.17 -34.09
N ALA A 239 -18.55 -26.04 -34.48
CA ALA A 239 -19.18 -24.77 -34.86
C ALA A 239 -19.62 -23.75 -33.78
N ASN A 240 -18.77 -22.73 -33.63
CA ASN A 240 -19.13 -21.31 -33.51
C ASN A 240 -19.80 -20.85 -34.83
N PRO A 241 -20.83 -19.97 -34.88
CA PRO A 241 -20.57 -18.51 -34.94
C PRO A 241 -21.73 -17.53 -34.55
N LYS A 242 -21.38 -16.22 -34.58
CA LYS A 242 -22.17 -14.98 -34.84
C LYS A 242 -22.34 -14.05 -33.62
N VAL A 243 -21.58 -12.93 -33.57
CA VAL A 243 -21.78 -11.63 -34.27
C VAL A 243 -22.99 -10.89 -33.71
N GLY A 244 -22.72 -9.90 -32.85
CA GLY A 244 -23.65 -8.87 -32.38
C GLY A 244 -23.26 -7.47 -32.91
N PRO A 245 -24.21 -6.54 -33.04
CA PRO A 245 -24.10 -5.39 -33.94
C PRO A 245 -23.36 -4.17 -33.36
N THR A 246 -22.67 -3.48 -34.27
CA THR A 246 -22.05 -2.16 -34.09
C THR A 246 -23.11 -1.05 -33.93
N PRO A 247 -23.02 -0.16 -32.92
CA PRO A 247 -23.83 1.06 -32.88
C PRO A 247 -23.20 2.22 -33.69
N PRO A 248 -24.01 3.15 -34.21
CA PRO A 248 -23.58 4.16 -35.16
C PRO A 248 -22.77 5.30 -34.52
N ARG A 249 -21.76 5.76 -35.26
CA ARG A 249 -21.14 7.07 -35.07
C ARG A 249 -22.13 8.15 -35.51
N ARG A 250 -22.33 9.17 -34.68
CA ARG A 250 -22.83 10.48 -35.13
C ARG A 250 -21.79 11.54 -34.80
N CYS A 251 -21.64 12.42 -35.77
CA CYS A 251 -20.78 13.60 -35.82
C CYS A 251 -21.13 14.63 -34.75
#